data_AF-A0A969HKW6-F1
#
_entry.id   AF-A0A969HKW6-F1
#
_cell.length_a   1.000
_cell.length_b   1.000
_cell.length_c   1.000
_cell.angle_alpha   90.00
_cell.angle_beta   90.00
_cell.angle_gamma   90.00
#
_symmetry.space_group_name_H-M   'P 1'
#
loop_
_entity.id
_entity.type
_entity.pdbx_description
1 polymer ?
#
loop_
_entity_poly.entity_id
_entity_poly.type
_entity_poly.pdbx_seq_one_letter_code
_entity_poly.pdbx_strand_id
1 'polypeptide(L)'
;MYEAFRGDYFFILIPTFGQTQTLDPVEQVFRRAERVTVSRYNVPDPAESSYFSVSMTFEGYNILNIQDLTQLKAQDILAVDLVYSLYPLEKKFDTLNLNRLISLHALFPTIFVKTNVTWRLVGQHFPQTRTEAQSLFHGFYIYYLPMAEIPRLNGYNTDPNPENLSLLRREDVYHMLETNYLPPDSTVYRVLRRNALNWEK
;
A
#
# COMPACT_ATOMS: atom_id res chain seq x y z
N MET A 1 -42.99 -33.77 58.01
CA MET A 1 -42.92 -32.30 58.17
C MET A 1 -41.67 -31.88 57.41
N TYR A 2 -41.83 -31.16 56.31
CA TYR A 2 -40.83 -31.00 55.23
C TYR A 2 -39.64 -30.11 55.61
N GLU A 3 -38.46 -30.50 55.12
CA GLU A 3 -37.16 -29.84 55.27
C GLU A 3 -37.08 -28.51 54.51
N ALA A 4 -36.39 -27.53 55.10
CA ALA A 4 -36.07 -26.25 54.47
C ALA A 4 -34.79 -26.37 53.63
N PHE A 5 -34.93 -26.22 52.31
CA PHE A 5 -33.82 -26.15 51.36
C PHE A 5 -33.02 -24.85 51.55
N ARG A 6 -31.72 -24.98 51.81
CA ARG A 6 -30.71 -23.91 51.63
C ARG A 6 -30.51 -23.71 50.12
N GLY A 7 -30.77 -22.52 49.61
CA GLY A 7 -30.49 -22.15 48.23
C GLY A 7 -29.05 -21.66 48.10
N ASP A 8 -28.18 -22.51 47.55
CA ASP A 8 -26.83 -22.11 47.12
C ASP A 8 -26.92 -21.38 45.78
N TYR A 9 -26.52 -20.10 45.75
CA TYR A 9 -26.43 -19.31 44.52
C TYR A 9 -25.17 -19.72 43.74
N PHE A 10 -25.33 -20.51 42.70
CA PHE A 10 -24.27 -20.75 41.71
C PHE A 10 -24.18 -19.55 40.75
N PHE A 11 -23.14 -18.74 40.90
CA PHE A 11 -22.76 -17.77 39.87
C PHE A 11 -22.07 -18.51 38.73
N ILE A 12 -22.78 -18.72 37.61
CA ILE A 12 -22.17 -19.16 36.37
C ILE A 12 -21.38 -17.97 35.81
N LEU A 13 -20.06 -17.98 35.99
CA LEU A 13 -19.15 -17.09 35.28
C LEU A 13 -19.18 -17.51 33.80
N ILE A 14 -19.93 -16.77 32.98
CA ILE A 14 -19.82 -16.86 31.53
C ILE A 14 -18.51 -16.14 31.17
N PRO A 15 -17.47 -16.82 30.66
CA PRO A 15 -16.31 -16.12 30.15
C PRO A 15 -16.78 -15.25 28.97
N THR A 16 -16.75 -13.94 29.16
CA THR A 16 -16.88 -12.99 28.07
C THR A 16 -15.63 -13.14 27.20
N PHE A 17 -15.74 -13.97 26.16
CA PHE A 17 -14.78 -13.93 25.06
C PHE A 17 -14.85 -12.51 24.48
N GLY A 18 -13.86 -11.69 24.84
CA GLY A 18 -13.72 -10.35 24.26
C GLY A 18 -13.63 -10.50 22.75
N GLN A 19 -14.62 -9.98 22.04
CA GLN A 19 -14.54 -9.87 20.60
C GLN A 19 -13.39 -8.90 20.29
N THR A 20 -12.26 -9.43 19.82
CA THR A 20 -11.20 -8.59 19.27
C THR A 20 -11.79 -7.89 18.04
N GLN A 21 -12.17 -6.62 18.18
CA GLN A 21 -12.65 -5.84 17.04
C GLN A 21 -11.54 -5.78 16.00
N THR A 22 -11.80 -6.32 14.80
CA THR A 22 -10.86 -6.19 13.70
C THR A 22 -10.77 -4.73 13.31
N LEU A 23 -9.57 -4.16 13.39
CA LEU A 23 -9.32 -2.76 13.04
C LEU A 23 -9.75 -2.47 11.60
N ASP A 24 -10.19 -1.24 11.33
CA ASP A 24 -10.47 -0.76 9.98
C ASP A 24 -9.25 -0.97 9.05
N PRO A 25 -9.41 -1.41 7.78
CA PRO A 25 -8.28 -1.68 6.88
C PRO A 25 -7.32 -0.50 6.70
N VAL A 26 -7.84 0.74 6.73
CA VAL A 26 -7.02 1.95 6.62
C VAL A 26 -6.16 2.11 7.87
N GLU A 27 -6.75 1.91 9.05
CA GLU A 27 -6.04 1.96 10.33
C GLU A 27 -4.98 0.86 10.44
N GLN A 28 -5.27 -0.34 9.94
CA GLN A 28 -4.30 -1.44 9.87
C GLN A 28 -3.10 -1.06 9.01
N VAL A 29 -3.35 -0.53 7.80
CA VAL A 29 -2.31 -0.02 6.90
C VAL A 29 -1.51 1.09 7.58
N PHE A 30 -2.18 2.08 8.17
CA PHE A 30 -1.50 3.22 8.82
C PHE A 30 -0.57 2.76 9.95
N ARG A 31 -0.98 1.77 10.75
CA ARG A 31 -0.17 1.23 11.86
C ARG A 31 1.01 0.38 11.41
N ARG A 32 0.82 -0.45 10.38
CA ARG A 32 1.86 -1.40 9.93
C ARG A 32 2.83 -0.83 8.91
N ALA A 33 2.45 0.28 8.26
CA ALA A 33 3.26 0.88 7.21
C ALA A 33 4.60 1.37 7.76
N GLU A 34 5.65 1.07 7.00
CA GLU A 34 7.02 1.46 7.34
C GLU A 34 7.14 3.00 7.34
N ARG A 35 7.80 3.55 8.36
CA ARG A 35 8.05 5.00 8.45
C ARG A 35 9.45 5.29 7.97
N VAL A 36 9.55 6.05 6.89
CA VAL A 36 10.83 6.41 6.28
C VAL A 36 10.96 7.93 6.31
N THR A 37 12.14 8.43 6.65
CA THR A 37 12.46 9.85 6.59
C THR A 37 13.58 10.07 5.59
N VAL A 38 13.37 10.98 4.64
CA VAL A 38 14.33 11.33 3.58
C VAL A 38 14.44 12.84 3.47
N SER A 39 15.53 13.35 2.90
CA SER A 39 15.61 14.80 2.66
C SER A 39 14.56 15.21 1.63
N ARG A 40 14.61 14.61 0.43
CA ARG A 40 13.61 14.78 -0.63
C ARG A 40 13.26 13.42 -1.20
N TYR A 41 12.00 13.22 -1.54
CA TYR A 41 11.58 11.97 -2.19
C TYR A 41 12.18 11.90 -3.60
N ASN A 42 12.93 10.83 -3.87
CA ASN A 42 13.42 10.55 -5.21
C ASN A 42 12.45 9.59 -5.88
N VAL A 43 11.80 10.04 -6.94
CA VAL A 43 10.91 9.18 -7.73
C VAL A 43 11.80 8.18 -8.47
N PRO A 44 11.54 6.86 -8.37
CA PRO A 44 12.25 5.88 -9.18
C PRO A 44 12.13 6.23 -10.67
N ASP A 45 13.20 6.02 -11.43
CA ASP A 45 13.18 6.25 -12.87
C ASP A 45 12.08 5.36 -13.50
N PRO A 46 11.22 5.90 -14.39
CA PRO A 46 10.17 5.11 -15.05
C PRO A 46 10.69 3.85 -15.78
N ALA A 47 11.95 3.83 -16.21
CA ALA A 47 12.60 2.64 -16.75
C ALA A 47 12.80 1.54 -15.70
N GLU A 48 12.82 1.89 -14.42
CA GLU A 48 13.09 1.01 -13.29
C GLU A 48 11.84 0.64 -12.50
N SER A 49 10.70 1.27 -12.75
CA SER A 49 9.44 1.03 -12.04
C SER A 49 8.28 1.71 -12.77
N SER A 50 7.21 0.95 -13.03
CA SER A 50 5.93 1.57 -13.37
C SER A 50 5.24 2.08 -12.10
N TYR A 51 4.83 3.34 -12.14
CA TYR A 51 4.13 3.97 -11.03
C TYR A 51 3.05 4.92 -11.52
N PHE A 52 2.08 5.15 -10.65
CA PHE A 52 1.08 6.19 -10.81
C PHE A 52 1.16 7.16 -9.64
N SER A 53 1.21 8.45 -9.92
CA SER A 53 1.22 9.49 -8.89
C SER A 53 -0.19 10.00 -8.61
N VAL A 54 -0.66 9.90 -7.38
CA VAL A 54 -1.90 10.51 -6.88
C VAL A 54 -1.54 11.77 -6.11
N SER A 55 -1.76 12.93 -6.71
CA SER A 55 -1.33 14.21 -6.14
C SER A 55 -2.36 14.77 -5.15
N MET A 56 -1.87 15.40 -4.08
CA MET A 56 -2.67 16.04 -3.04
C MET A 56 -2.10 17.41 -2.67
N THR A 57 -2.88 18.22 -1.94
CA THR A 57 -2.39 19.49 -1.41
C THR A 57 -1.51 19.31 -0.17
N PHE A 58 -0.58 20.24 0.05
CA PHE A 58 0.34 20.26 1.19
C PHE A 58 -0.34 20.09 2.56
N GLU A 59 -1.41 20.85 2.82
CA GLU A 59 -2.12 20.85 4.11
C GLU A 59 -3.41 20.01 4.09
N GLY A 60 -3.67 19.31 3.00
CA GLY A 60 -4.94 18.62 2.79
C GLY A 60 -4.80 17.20 2.28
N TYR A 61 -5.97 16.60 2.10
CA TYR A 61 -6.19 15.23 1.63
C TYR A 61 -7.12 15.18 0.42
N ASN A 62 -7.29 16.32 -0.28
CA ASN A 62 -8.03 16.35 -1.53
C ASN A 62 -7.13 15.81 -2.64
N ILE A 63 -7.60 14.77 -3.34
CA ILE A 63 -6.91 14.22 -4.52
C ILE A 63 -7.16 15.15 -5.70
N LEU A 64 -6.08 15.56 -6.37
CA LEU A 64 -6.10 16.58 -7.42
C LEU A 64 -6.31 16.00 -8.82
N ASN A 65 -5.97 14.72 -9.02
CA ASN A 65 -5.98 14.06 -10.33
C ASN A 65 -6.84 12.78 -10.32
N ILE A 66 -8.10 12.91 -9.89
CA ILE A 66 -9.03 11.77 -9.73
C ILE A 66 -9.33 11.07 -11.07
N GLN A 67 -9.38 11.81 -12.18
CA GLN A 67 -9.79 11.30 -13.50
C GLN A 67 -8.88 10.18 -14.02
N ASP A 68 -7.60 10.24 -13.64
CA ASP A 68 -6.55 9.35 -14.13
C ASP A 68 -6.51 7.99 -13.37
N LEU A 69 -7.25 7.89 -12.25
CA LEU A 69 -7.21 6.71 -11.37
C LEU A 69 -7.90 5.47 -11.97
N THR A 70 -8.67 5.61 -13.05
CA THR A 70 -9.31 4.46 -13.71
C THR A 70 -8.29 3.45 -14.25
N GLN A 71 -7.09 3.90 -14.61
CA GLN A 71 -6.00 3.08 -15.15
C GLN A 71 -5.43 2.09 -14.14
N LEU A 72 -5.57 2.36 -12.83
CA LEU A 72 -5.04 1.53 -11.76
C LEU A 72 -5.90 0.31 -11.43
N LYS A 73 -7.17 0.27 -11.85
CA LYS A 73 -8.10 -0.80 -11.45
C LYS A 73 -7.74 -2.18 -12.02
N ALA A 74 -6.95 -2.22 -13.09
CA ALA A 74 -6.55 -3.44 -13.78
C ALA A 74 -5.09 -3.89 -13.49
N GLN A 75 -4.38 -3.20 -12.60
CA GLN A 75 -2.94 -3.43 -12.38
C GLN A 75 -2.66 -4.17 -11.07
N ASP A 76 -1.62 -5.00 -11.09
CA ASP A 76 -1.11 -5.66 -9.89
C ASP A 76 -0.22 -4.70 -9.09
N ILE A 77 -0.83 -4.10 -8.07
CA ILE A 77 -0.16 -3.17 -7.15
C ILE A 77 0.84 -3.92 -6.26
N LEU A 78 2.07 -3.42 -6.23
CA LEU A 78 3.18 -3.97 -5.45
C LEU A 78 3.44 -3.17 -4.17
N ALA A 79 3.41 -1.84 -4.28
CA ALA A 79 3.74 -0.95 -3.19
C ALA A 79 3.01 0.38 -3.29
N VAL A 80 2.82 1.02 -2.14
CA VAL A 80 2.25 2.36 -2.02
C VAL A 80 3.08 3.18 -1.05
N ASP A 81 3.54 4.32 -1.52
CA ASP A 81 4.23 5.32 -0.72
C ASP A 81 3.35 6.53 -0.54
N LEU A 82 2.96 6.83 0.70
CA LEU A 82 2.42 8.14 1.07
C LEU A 82 3.58 9.09 1.35
N VAL A 83 3.78 10.05 0.47
CA VAL A 83 4.84 11.05 0.55
C VAL A 83 4.29 12.36 1.09
N TYR A 84 4.96 12.93 2.07
CA TYR A 84 4.57 14.20 2.70
C TYR A 84 5.78 14.95 3.24
N SER A 85 5.64 16.25 3.50
CA SER A 85 6.70 17.04 4.16
C SER A 85 6.56 17.00 5.68
N LEU A 86 7.68 16.95 6.39
CA LEU A 86 7.77 17.07 7.85
C LEU A 86 7.83 18.55 8.30
N TYR A 87 7.08 19.43 7.63
CA TYR A 87 7.03 20.85 7.96
C TYR A 87 5.67 21.26 8.55
N PRO A 88 5.65 21.99 9.67
CA PRO A 88 6.80 22.29 10.54
C PRO A 88 7.25 21.03 11.33
N LEU A 89 8.54 20.95 11.67
CA LEU A 89 9.18 19.74 12.27
C LEU A 89 8.50 19.25 13.56
N GLU A 90 7.99 20.16 14.38
CA GLU A 90 7.38 19.84 15.69
C GLU A 90 5.93 19.32 15.58
N LYS A 91 5.35 19.30 14.39
CA LYS A 91 3.95 18.89 14.19
C LYS A 91 3.85 17.39 13.95
N LYS A 92 2.87 16.75 14.60
CA LYS A 92 2.46 15.39 14.25
C LYS A 92 1.53 15.42 13.04
N PHE A 93 1.79 14.55 12.07
CA PHE A 93 1.01 14.47 10.83
C PHE A 93 0.09 13.26 10.77
N ASP A 94 -0.07 12.53 11.88
CA ASP A 94 -0.81 11.27 11.91
C ASP A 94 -2.26 11.42 11.44
N THR A 95 -3.00 12.40 11.97
CA THR A 95 -4.37 12.67 11.55
C THR A 95 -4.47 13.05 10.08
N LEU A 96 -3.55 13.89 9.59
CA LEU A 96 -3.54 14.30 8.18
C LEU A 96 -3.26 13.10 7.28
N ASN A 97 -2.26 12.29 7.61
CA ASN A 97 -1.84 11.14 6.81
C ASN A 97 -2.87 10.00 6.87
N LEU A 98 -3.55 9.81 8.00
CA LEU A 98 -4.70 8.91 8.11
C LEU A 98 -5.83 9.38 7.18
N ASN A 99 -6.18 10.67 7.21
CA ASN A 99 -7.20 11.20 6.30
C ASN A 99 -6.82 11.07 4.82
N ARG A 100 -5.53 11.21 4.48
CA ARG A 100 -5.04 10.96 3.11
C ARG A 100 -5.26 9.51 2.70
N LEU A 101 -4.97 8.56 3.60
CA LEU A 101 -5.22 7.14 3.35
C LEU A 101 -6.72 6.85 3.21
N ILE A 102 -7.58 7.48 4.03
CA ILE A 102 -9.05 7.39 3.90
C ILE A 102 -9.49 7.88 2.51
N SER A 103 -8.94 9.00 2.04
CA SER A 103 -9.26 9.52 0.71
C SER A 103 -8.84 8.57 -0.41
N LEU A 104 -7.68 7.92 -0.29
CA LEU A 104 -7.28 6.90 -1.26
C LEU A 104 -8.17 5.65 -1.17
N HIS A 105 -8.49 5.18 0.03
CA HIS A 105 -9.34 4.02 0.27
C HIS A 105 -10.75 4.20 -0.31
N ALA A 106 -11.33 5.41 -0.23
CA ALA A 106 -12.63 5.70 -0.82
C ALA A 106 -12.66 5.48 -2.35
N LEU A 107 -11.51 5.58 -3.02
CA LEU A 107 -11.38 5.38 -4.47
C LEU A 107 -10.90 3.97 -4.83
N PHE A 108 -10.03 3.40 -3.99
CA PHE A 108 -9.35 2.13 -4.19
C PHE A 108 -9.41 1.28 -2.91
N PRO A 109 -10.58 0.77 -2.49
CA PRO A 109 -10.69 0.04 -1.23
C PRO A 109 -9.96 -1.30 -1.26
N THR A 110 -9.90 -1.95 -2.42
CA THR A 110 -9.36 -3.30 -2.59
C THR A 110 -7.85 -3.40 -2.32
N ILE A 111 -7.08 -2.32 -2.49
CA ILE A 111 -5.62 -2.37 -2.26
C ILE A 111 -5.27 -2.43 -0.76
N PHE A 112 -6.16 -1.99 0.12
CA PHE A 112 -5.93 -1.94 1.57
C PHE A 112 -6.07 -3.30 2.25
N VAL A 113 -6.83 -4.22 1.63
CA VAL A 113 -7.00 -5.59 2.13
C VAL A 113 -5.98 -6.57 1.55
N LYS A 114 -5.20 -6.16 0.53
CA LYS A 114 -4.10 -6.98 -0.01
C LYS A 114 -2.96 -7.07 1.01
N THR A 115 -2.52 -8.29 1.31
CA THR A 115 -1.44 -8.56 2.27
C THR A 115 -0.06 -8.47 1.64
N ASN A 116 0.04 -8.61 0.32
CA ASN A 116 1.29 -8.54 -0.46
C ASN A 116 1.68 -7.11 -0.88
N VAL A 117 0.84 -6.10 -0.61
CA VAL A 117 1.16 -4.69 -0.89
C VAL A 117 2.02 -4.13 0.21
N THR A 118 3.18 -3.60 -0.15
CA THR A 118 4.06 -2.86 0.76
C THR A 118 3.56 -1.44 0.96
N TRP A 119 3.50 -0.97 2.20
CA TRP A 119 3.08 0.40 2.51
C TRP A 119 4.19 1.16 3.22
N ARG A 120 4.46 2.40 2.77
CA ARG A 120 5.41 3.31 3.42
C ARG A 120 4.80 4.69 3.62
N LEU A 121 5.10 5.32 4.75
CA LEU A 121 4.84 6.74 4.97
C LEU A 121 6.20 7.45 4.98
N VAL A 122 6.43 8.24 3.94
CA VAL A 122 7.73 8.83 3.62
C VAL A 122 7.69 10.33 3.92
N GLY A 123 8.29 10.69 5.06
CA GLY A 123 8.42 12.08 5.50
C GLY A 123 9.65 12.76 4.87
N GLN A 124 9.44 13.89 4.21
CA GLN A 124 10.48 14.72 3.61
C GLN A 124 10.89 15.85 4.57
N HIS A 125 12.15 15.88 5.01
CA HIS A 125 12.65 16.86 5.99
C HIS A 125 13.53 17.98 5.40
N PHE A 126 13.62 18.08 4.06
CA PHE A 126 14.33 19.18 3.38
C PHE A 126 13.79 20.60 3.67
N PRO A 127 12.45 20.85 3.73
CA PRO A 127 11.94 22.21 3.80
C PRO A 127 12.26 22.92 5.11
N GLN A 128 12.80 24.13 5.01
CA GLN A 128 12.99 25.06 6.13
C GLN A 128 11.88 26.10 6.19
N THR A 129 11.16 26.30 5.08
CA THR A 129 10.07 27.25 4.97
C THR A 129 8.76 26.59 4.52
N ARG A 130 7.63 27.25 4.79
CA ARG A 130 6.32 26.81 4.30
C ARG A 130 6.28 26.76 2.78
N THR A 131 6.90 27.71 2.09
CA THR A 131 6.93 27.77 0.62
C THR A 131 7.68 26.59 0.02
N GLU A 132 8.85 26.23 0.58
CA GLU A 132 9.57 25.03 0.17
C GLU A 132 8.75 23.77 0.44
N ALA A 133 8.09 23.70 1.61
CA ALA A 133 7.27 22.56 1.98
C ALA A 133 6.10 22.36 1.02
N GLN A 134 5.46 23.46 0.61
CA GLN A 134 4.39 23.48 -0.39
C GLN A 134 4.83 23.03 -1.78
N SER A 135 6.11 23.26 -2.13
CA SER A 135 6.66 22.88 -3.44
C SER A 135 7.03 21.40 -3.56
N LEU A 136 7.11 20.69 -2.43
CA LEU A 136 7.35 19.25 -2.43
C LEU A 136 6.11 18.49 -2.92
N PHE A 137 6.32 17.26 -3.37
CA PHE A 137 5.21 16.37 -3.68
C PHE A 137 4.50 15.93 -2.38
N HIS A 138 3.18 15.96 -2.40
CA HIS A 138 2.31 15.37 -1.37
C HIS A 138 1.30 14.47 -2.06
N GLY A 139 1.14 13.26 -1.53
CA GLY A 139 0.22 12.28 -2.10
C GLY A 139 0.86 10.92 -2.20
N PHE A 140 0.42 10.12 -3.17
CA PHE A 140 0.81 8.71 -3.27
C PHE A 140 1.62 8.43 -4.52
N TYR A 141 2.67 7.62 -4.39
CA TYR A 141 3.19 6.83 -5.51
C TYR A 141 2.70 5.40 -5.36
N ILE A 142 1.94 4.94 -6.36
CA ILE A 142 1.38 3.60 -6.43
C ILE A 142 2.17 2.82 -7.47
N TYR A 143 2.98 1.88 -6.99
CA TYR A 143 3.84 1.04 -7.82
C TYR A 143 3.09 -0.21 -8.25
N TYR A 144 3.16 -0.54 -9.53
CA TYR A 144 2.49 -1.69 -10.11
C TYR A 144 3.41 -2.43 -11.07
N LEU A 145 3.14 -3.72 -11.25
CA LEU A 145 3.69 -4.43 -12.40
C LEU A 145 2.97 -3.89 -13.64
N PRO A 146 3.69 -3.31 -14.62
CA PRO A 146 3.06 -3.03 -15.88
C PRO A 146 2.50 -4.35 -16.38
N MET A 147 1.20 -4.40 -16.64
CA MET A 147 0.63 -5.48 -17.45
C MET A 147 1.44 -5.48 -18.73
N ALA A 148 2.35 -6.45 -18.86
CA ALA A 148 3.24 -6.49 -19.99
C ALA A 148 2.37 -6.34 -21.23
N GLU A 149 2.79 -5.51 -22.18
CA GLU A 149 2.66 -5.98 -23.55
C GLU A 149 3.40 -7.31 -23.52
N ILE A 150 2.68 -8.42 -23.30
CA ILE A 150 3.24 -9.76 -23.30
C ILE A 150 4.11 -9.75 -24.56
N PRO A 151 5.46 -9.83 -24.44
CA PRO A 151 6.29 -9.89 -25.62
C PRO A 151 5.68 -11.02 -26.39
N ARG A 152 5.13 -10.75 -27.58
CA ARG A 152 4.51 -11.76 -28.41
C ARG A 152 5.59 -12.81 -28.62
N LEU A 153 5.64 -13.80 -27.75
CA LEU A 153 6.55 -14.93 -27.85
C LEU A 153 6.13 -15.55 -29.15
N ASN A 154 6.97 -15.36 -30.17
CA ASN A 154 6.75 -15.73 -31.55
C ASN A 154 5.86 -16.98 -31.66
N GLY A 155 4.56 -16.78 -31.93
CA GLY A 155 3.65 -17.84 -32.36
C GLY A 155 2.44 -18.19 -31.49
N TYR A 156 2.27 -17.70 -30.25
CA TYR A 156 1.04 -18.01 -29.48
C TYR A 156 0.08 -16.81 -29.43
N ASN A 157 -0.95 -16.87 -30.27
CA ASN A 157 -2.14 -16.02 -30.15
C ASN A 157 -2.91 -16.42 -28.88
N THR A 158 -2.65 -15.74 -27.77
CA THR A 158 -3.61 -15.72 -26.67
C THR A 158 -4.27 -14.36 -26.65
N ASP A 159 -5.54 -14.34 -27.05
CA ASP A 159 -6.52 -13.31 -26.72
C ASP A 159 -6.30 -12.87 -25.25
N PRO A 160 -6.20 -11.56 -24.94
CA PRO A 160 -5.98 -11.08 -23.58
C PRO A 160 -7.21 -11.35 -22.70
N ASN A 161 -7.36 -12.60 -22.27
CA ASN A 161 -8.26 -13.00 -21.20
C ASN A 161 -7.57 -12.73 -19.85
N PRO A 162 -8.19 -12.00 -18.91
CA PRO A 162 -7.64 -11.78 -17.56
C PRO A 162 -7.30 -13.05 -16.77
N GLU A 163 -7.87 -14.21 -17.12
CA GLU A 163 -7.45 -15.49 -16.52
C GLU A 163 -6.02 -15.90 -16.90
N ASN A 164 -5.50 -15.45 -18.05
CA ASN A 164 -4.15 -15.81 -18.51
C ASN A 164 -3.03 -15.00 -17.81
N LEU A 165 -3.34 -13.87 -17.18
CA LEU A 165 -2.37 -13.12 -16.36
C LEU A 165 -2.08 -13.83 -15.04
N SER A 166 -3.03 -14.63 -14.54
CA SER A 166 -2.81 -15.51 -13.39
C SER A 166 -1.85 -16.68 -13.69
N LEU A 167 -1.51 -16.88 -14.97
CA LEU A 167 -0.62 -17.94 -15.45
C LEU A 167 0.82 -17.48 -15.67
N LEU A 168 1.16 -16.21 -15.40
CA LEU A 168 2.56 -15.82 -15.31
C LEU A 168 3.21 -16.66 -14.20
N ARG A 169 3.97 -17.67 -14.60
CA ARG A 169 4.62 -18.55 -13.65
C ARG A 169 5.68 -17.76 -12.93
N ARG A 170 5.91 -18.13 -11.66
CA ARG A 170 6.92 -17.53 -10.78
C ARG A 170 8.25 -17.32 -11.51
N GLU A 171 8.65 -18.31 -12.29
CA GLU A 171 9.89 -18.34 -13.07
C GLU A 171 9.91 -17.30 -14.19
N ASP A 172 8.77 -16.99 -14.80
CA ASP A 172 8.66 -15.97 -15.85
C ASP A 172 8.86 -14.57 -15.25
N VAL A 173 8.35 -14.31 -14.04
CA VAL A 173 8.59 -13.05 -13.30
C VAL A 173 10.06 -12.91 -12.90
N TYR A 174 10.70 -13.99 -12.42
CA TYR A 174 12.13 -13.96 -12.09
C TYR A 174 13.02 -13.81 -13.33
N HIS A 175 12.69 -14.47 -14.43
CA HIS A 175 13.44 -14.32 -15.69
C HIS A 175 13.30 -12.91 -16.27
N MET A 176 12.17 -12.22 -16.09
CA MET A 176 12.04 -10.80 -16.44
C MET A 176 12.92 -9.90 -15.56
N LEU A 177 13.12 -10.25 -14.28
CA LEU A 177 14.00 -9.51 -13.37
C LEU A 177 15.49 -9.70 -13.71
N GLU A 178 15.89 -10.91 -14.12
CA GLU A 178 17.28 -11.23 -14.48
C GLU A 178 17.68 -10.70 -15.87
N THR A 179 16.72 -10.45 -16.77
CA THR A 179 16.98 -10.05 -18.17
C THR A 179 17.09 -8.54 -18.42
N ASN A 180 17.29 -7.72 -17.38
CA ASN A 180 17.60 -6.28 -17.40
C ASN A 180 16.43 -5.27 -17.41
N TYR A 181 15.23 -5.63 -16.96
CA TYR A 181 14.12 -4.65 -16.94
C TYR A 181 13.99 -3.84 -15.64
N LEU A 182 14.65 -4.22 -14.55
CA LEU A 182 14.60 -3.49 -13.28
C LEU A 182 15.99 -3.53 -12.63
N PRO A 183 16.65 -2.39 -12.37
CA PRO A 183 17.96 -2.40 -11.75
C PRO A 183 17.89 -2.88 -10.29
N PRO A 184 18.99 -3.47 -9.76
CA PRO A 184 18.99 -4.16 -8.46
C PRO A 184 18.63 -3.28 -7.26
N ASP A 185 18.71 -1.96 -7.39
CA ASP A 185 18.41 -0.99 -6.35
C ASP A 185 16.98 -0.42 -6.43
N SER A 186 16.24 -0.71 -7.52
CA SER A 186 14.85 -0.31 -7.69
C SER A 186 13.98 -0.74 -6.51
N THR A 187 13.08 0.16 -6.09
CA THR A 187 12.10 -0.13 -5.04
C THR A 187 11.28 -1.38 -5.40
N VAL A 188 10.93 -1.55 -6.68
CA VAL A 188 10.21 -2.73 -7.17
C VAL A 188 11.05 -3.99 -7.01
N TYR A 189 12.34 -3.96 -7.36
CA TYR A 189 13.24 -5.10 -7.17
C TYR A 189 13.35 -5.50 -5.69
N ARG A 190 13.53 -4.51 -4.80
CA ARG A 190 13.62 -4.74 -3.34
C ARG A 190 12.33 -5.32 -2.77
N VAL A 191 11.17 -4.81 -3.20
CA VAL A 191 9.85 -5.28 -2.74
C VAL A 191 9.59 -6.70 -3.22
N LEU A 192 9.83 -7.00 -4.50
CA LEU A 192 9.67 -8.34 -5.06
C LEU A 192 10.58 -9.35 -4.36
N ARG A 193 11.86 -9.00 -4.14
CA ARG A 193 12.80 -9.85 -3.41
C ARG A 193 12.41 -10.09 -1.95
N ARG A 194 11.83 -9.10 -1.28
CA ARG A 194 11.36 -9.24 0.11
C ARG A 194 10.11 -10.11 0.20
N ASN A 195 9.19 -9.95 -0.74
CA ASN A 195 7.94 -10.72 -0.78
C ASN A 195 8.12 -12.15 -1.29
N ALA A 196 9.16 -12.42 -2.08
CA ALA A 196 9.53 -13.74 -2.58
C ALA A 196 9.51 -14.83 -1.49
N LEU A 197 10.00 -14.50 -0.28
CA LEU A 197 10.09 -15.44 0.85
C LEU A 197 8.72 -15.75 1.49
N ASN A 198 7.72 -14.89 1.30
CA ASN A 198 6.38 -15.05 1.86
C ASN A 198 5.41 -15.74 0.89
N TRP A 199 5.84 -16.04 -0.34
CA TRP A 199 5.02 -16.67 -1.38
C TRP A 199 5.22 -18.18 -1.49
N GLU A 200 6.07 -18.77 -0.65
CA GLU A 200 6.33 -20.22 -0.57
C GLU A 200 5.50 -20.96 0.50
N LYS A 201 4.42 -20.35 0.99
CA LYS A 201 3.48 -20.97 1.94
C LYS A 201 2.06 -20.92 1.37
#